data_AF-A0A085TXQ6-F1
#
_entry.id   AF-A0A085TXQ6-F1
#
_cell.length_a   1.000
_cell.length_b   1.000
_cell.length_c   1.000
_cell.angle_alpha   90.00
_cell.angle_beta   90.00
_cell.angle_gamma   90.00
#
_symmetry.space_group_name_H-M   'P 1'
#
loop_
_entity.id
_entity.type
_entity.pdbx_description
1 polymer ?
#
loop_
_entity_poly.entity_id
_entity_poly.type
_entity_poly.pdbx_seq_one_letter_code
_entity_poly.pdbx_strand_id
1 'polypeptide(L)' 'MSNNAPTRYYTINQVAEMFGVTRATIDRWHRDRPDFPRKVSLGMNCARFRVADIENWIARVEGERLGV' A
#
# COMPACT_ATOMS: atom_id res chain seq x y z
N MET A 1 -10.18 -13.77 -23.83
CA MET A 1 -9.69 -12.38 -23.84
C MET A 1 -9.19 -12.04 -22.44
N SER A 2 -7.88 -11.95 -22.23
CA SER A 2 -7.33 -11.58 -20.92
C SER A 2 -7.61 -10.10 -20.66
N ASN A 3 -8.48 -9.80 -19.70
CA ASN A 3 -8.84 -8.44 -19.32
C ASN A 3 -7.63 -7.78 -18.64
N ASN A 4 -6.83 -7.02 -19.39
CA ASN A 4 -5.69 -6.27 -18.85
C ASN A 4 -6.22 -4.97 -18.24
N ALA A 5 -6.81 -5.06 -17.06
CA ALA A 5 -7.24 -3.87 -16.31
C ALA A 5 -5.99 -3.03 -15.96
N PRO A 6 -6.03 -1.70 -16.13
CA PRO A 6 -4.89 -0.85 -15.86
C PRO A 6 -4.47 -0.98 -14.39
N THR A 7 -3.20 -1.31 -14.15
CA THR A 7 -2.65 -1.36 -12.79
C THR A 7 -2.68 0.03 -12.19
N ARG A 8 -3.46 0.21 -11.11
CA ARG A 8 -3.58 1.47 -10.39
C ARG A 8 -2.57 1.54 -9.25
N TYR A 9 -2.13 2.77 -8.97
CA TYR A 9 -1.08 3.04 -8.01
C TYR A 9 -1.44 4.20 -7.09
N TYR A 10 -1.06 4.09 -5.82
CA TYR A 10 -1.08 5.19 -4.86
C TYR A 10 0.32 5.78 -4.68
N THR A 11 0.35 7.11 -4.53
CA THR A 11 1.51 7.81 -3.98
C THR A 11 1.62 7.55 -2.48
N ILE A 12 2.80 7.75 -1.91
CA ILE A 12 2.99 7.63 -0.47
C ILE A 12 2.11 8.61 0.34
N ASN A 13 1.81 9.79 -0.22
CA ASN A 13 0.96 10.77 0.43
C ASN A 13 -0.50 10.28 0.50
N GLN A 14 -1.02 9.72 -0.59
CA GLN A 14 -2.35 9.11 -0.60
C GLN A 14 -2.45 7.96 0.41
N VAL A 15 -1.42 7.12 0.51
CA VAL A 15 -1.38 6.06 1.52
C VAL A 15 -1.35 6.64 2.94
N ALA A 16 -0.57 7.69 3.18
CA ALA A 16 -0.49 8.34 4.46
C ALA A 16 -1.84 8.97 4.88
N GLU A 17 -2.52 9.64 3.95
CA GLU A 17 -3.87 10.21 4.13
C GLU A 17 -4.90 9.12 4.46
N MET A 18 -4.91 7.99 3.73
CA MET A 18 -5.83 6.87 4.00
C MET A 18 -5.70 6.32 5.42
N PHE A 19 -4.48 6.29 5.97
CA PHE A 19 -4.23 5.81 7.33
C PHE A 19 -4.26 6.91 8.39
N GLY A 20 -4.46 8.18 8.01
CA GLY A 20 -4.41 9.32 8.94
C GLY A 20 -3.04 9.50 9.60
N VAL A 21 -1.94 9.09 8.92
CA VAL A 21 -0.57 9.17 9.45
C VAL A 21 0.33 10.03 8.58
N THR A 22 1.56 10.28 9.02
CA THR A 22 2.54 11.00 8.23
C THR A 22 3.20 10.10 7.20
N ARG A 23 3.73 10.69 6.11
CA ARG A 23 4.58 10.00 5.13
C ARG A 23 5.73 9.24 5.79
N ALA A 24 6.39 9.84 6.79
CA ALA A 24 7.52 9.22 7.49
C ALA A 24 7.10 7.94 8.24
N THR A 25 5.86 7.90 8.75
CA THR A 25 5.28 6.69 9.34
C THR A 25 5.13 5.58 8.30
N ILE A 26 4.63 5.89 7.10
CA ILE A 26 4.53 4.92 6.00
C ILE A 26 5.91 4.44 5.54
N ASP A 27 6.89 5.34 5.45
CA ASP A 27 8.28 4.96 5.12
C ASP A 27 8.87 4.01 6.19
N ARG A 28 8.59 4.26 7.47
CA ARG A 28 8.98 3.37 8.57
C ARG A 28 8.29 2.02 8.48
N TRP A 29 6.98 1.97 8.24
CA TRP A 29 6.24 0.71 8.07
C TRP A 29 6.78 -0.08 6.88
N HIS A 30 7.02 0.59 5.76
CA HIS A 30 7.62 -0.04 4.59
C HIS A 30 8.99 -0.67 4.88
N ARG A 31 9.78 -0.13 5.83
CA ARG A 31 11.08 -0.70 6.22
C ARG A 31 10.95 -1.79 7.29
N ASP A 32 10.17 -1.52 8.32
CA ASP A 32 10.20 -2.26 9.59
C ASP A 32 9.10 -3.34 9.66
N ARG A 33 8.02 -3.23 8.88
CA ARG A 33 6.92 -4.20 8.85
C ARG A 33 7.05 -5.14 7.64
N PRO A 34 7.26 -6.44 7.85
CA PRO A 34 7.40 -7.39 6.75
C PRO A 34 6.08 -7.61 5.99
N ASP A 35 4.95 -7.47 6.68
CA ASP A 35 3.59 -7.66 6.19
C ASP A 35 3.03 -6.44 5.43
N PHE A 36 3.62 -5.25 5.61
CA PHE A 36 3.14 -4.03 4.96
C PHE A 36 3.49 -4.02 3.46
N PRO A 37 2.61 -3.48 2.58
CA PRO A 37 2.83 -3.44 1.14
C PRO A 37 4.17 -2.82 0.73
N ARG A 38 4.79 -3.40 -0.30
CA ARG A 38 6.06 -2.91 -0.84
C ARG A 38 5.82 -1.95 -1.99
N LYS A 39 6.66 -0.91 -2.04
CA LYS A 39 6.63 0.03 -3.15
C LYS A 39 7.21 -0.62 -4.41
N VAL A 40 6.59 -0.32 -5.53
CA VAL A 40 7.07 -0.64 -6.87
C VAL A 40 7.74 0.61 -7.43
N SER A 41 8.94 0.44 -7.99
CA SER A 41 9.61 1.50 -8.73
C SER A 41 9.02 1.59 -10.14
N LEU A 42 8.47 2.76 -10.49
CA LEU A 42 7.94 3.07 -11.83
C LEU A 42 8.93 3.88 -12.68
N GLY A 43 10.16 4.08 -12.19
CA GLY A 43 11.19 4.87 -12.86
C GLY A 43 12.05 5.65 -11.87
N MET A 44 12.92 6.51 -12.39
CA MET A 44 13.86 7.30 -11.59
C MET A 44 13.10 8.12 -10.53
N ASN A 45 13.29 7.78 -9.26
CA ASN A 45 12.68 8.42 -8.09
C ASN A 45 11.15 8.31 -7.95
N CYS A 46 10.48 7.45 -8.74
CA CYS A 46 9.04 7.28 -8.66
C CYS A 46 8.66 5.93 -8.04
N ALA A 47 8.62 5.88 -6.70
CA ALA A 47 8.11 4.72 -5.98
C ALA A 47 6.60 4.88 -5.71
N ARG A 48 5.81 3.82 -5.91
CA ARG A 48 4.36 3.79 -5.71
C ARG A 48 3.90 2.50 -5.04
N PHE A 49 2.73 2.53 -4.42
CA PHE A 49 2.07 1.32 -3.90
C PHE A 49 1.01 0.85 -4.89
N ARG A 50 0.90 -0.45 -5.17
CA ARG A 50 -0.24 -0.94 -5.94
C ARG A 50 -1.50 -0.82 -5.10
N VAL A 51 -2.60 -0.38 -5.72
CA VAL A 51 -3.89 -0.26 -5.04
C VAL A 51 -4.30 -1.61 -4.44
N ALA A 52 -4.23 -2.68 -5.22
CA ALA A 52 -4.57 -4.02 -4.79
C ALA A 52 -3.76 -4.50 -3.56
N ASP A 53 -2.47 -4.16 -3.47
CA ASP A 53 -1.64 -4.57 -2.34
C ASP A 53 -2.07 -3.85 -1.05
N ILE A 54 -2.43 -2.57 -1.14
CA ILE A 54 -2.94 -1.77 -0.01
C ILE A 54 -4.32 -2.27 0.43
N GLU A 55 -5.24 -2.47 -0.50
CA GLU A 55 -6.60 -2.97 -0.20
C GLU A 55 -6.55 -4.36 0.45
N ASN A 56 -5.72 -5.26 -0.09
CA ASN A 56 -5.53 -6.59 0.49
C ASN A 56 -4.95 -6.53 1.91
N TRP A 57 -4.03 -5.59 2.18
CA TRP A 57 -3.49 -5.40 3.51
C TRP A 57 -4.55 -4.85 4.48
N ILE A 58 -5.34 -3.86 4.06
CA ILE A 58 -6.45 -3.34 4.88
C ILE A 58 -7.43 -4.46 5.22
N ALA A 59 -7.87 -5.24 4.22
CA ALA A 59 -8.79 -6.36 4.44
C ALA A 59 -8.24 -7.40 5.43
N ARG A 60 -6.94 -7.68 5.38
CA ARG A 60 -6.26 -8.58 6.34
C ARG A 60 -6.24 -7.99 7.74
N VAL A 61 -5.83 -6.72 7.89
CA VAL A 61 -5.75 -6.04 9.18
C VAL A 61 -7.14 -5.87 9.81
N GLU A 62 -8.16 -5.58 8.99
CA GLU A 62 -9.55 -5.53 9.46
C GLU A 62 -10.06 -6.89 9.88
N GLY A 63 -9.76 -7.96 9.14
CA GLY A 63 -10.07 -9.34 9.53
C GLY A 63 -9.40 -9.74 10.84
N GLU A 64 -8.12 -9.40 11.02
CA GLU A 64 -7.39 -9.66 12.26
C GLU A 64 -7.95 -8.84 13.44
N ARG A 65 -8.33 -7.58 13.20
CA ARG A 65 -8.91 -6.69 14.22
C ARG A 65 -10.32 -7.11 14.64
N LEU A 66 -11.08 -7.77 13.77
CA LEU A 66 -12.45 -8.22 14.04
C LEU A 66 -12.56 -9.69 14.44
N GLY A 67 -11.47 -10.47 14.40
CA GLY A 67 -11.38 -11.79 15.04
C GLY A 67 -12.51 -12.77 14.67
N VAL A 68 -12.85 -12.84 13.39
CA VAL A 68 -13.73 -13.90 12.83
C VAL A 68 -12.91 -15.04 12.22
#